data_AF-A0A8T7DYZ9-F1
#
_entry.id   AF-A0A8T7DYZ9-F1
#
_cell.length_a   1.000
_cell.length_b   1.000
_cell.length_c   1.000
_cell.angle_alpha   90.00
_cell.angle_beta   90.00
_cell.angle_gamma   90.00
#
_symmetry.space_group_name_H-M   'P 1'
#
loop_
_entity.id
_entity.type
_entity.pdbx_description
1 polymer ?
#
loop_
_entity_poly.entity_id
_entity_poly.type
_entity_poly.pdbx_seq_one_letter_code
_entity_poly.pdbx_strand_id
1 'polypeptide(L)' 'MSESWEISGEYMEACSCEFLCPCITKNATTPATHDFCRVAMTFAISDGHFGDTPLAGVT' A
#
# COMPACT_ATOMS: atom_id res chain seq x y z
N MET A 1 11.64 -18.72 -12.34
CA MET A 1 10.91 -19.03 -11.10
C MET A 1 10.61 -17.71 -10.44
N SER A 2 9.37 -17.46 -10.02
CA SER A 2 9.07 -16.27 -9.21
C SER A 2 9.60 -16.52 -7.80
N GLU A 3 10.42 -15.60 -7.27
CA GLU A 3 10.83 -15.64 -5.87
C GLU A 3 9.59 -15.54 -4.97
N SER A 4 9.57 -16.30 -3.87
CA SER A 4 8.52 -16.17 -2.86
C SER A 4 8.68 -14.84 -2.13
N TRP A 5 7.56 -14.17 -1.86
CA TRP A 5 7.57 -12.89 -1.18
C TRP A 5 6.30 -12.71 -0.34
N GLU A 6 6.46 -12.04 0.80
CA GLU A 6 5.38 -11.66 1.71
C GLU A 6 5.82 -10.47 2.55
N ILE A 7 4.87 -9.58 2.90
CA ILE A 7 5.08 -8.50 3.86
C ILE A 7 3.88 -8.36 4.78
N SER A 8 4.14 -8.03 6.04
CA SER A 8 3.15 -7.70 7.06
C SER A 8 3.62 -6.47 7.83
N GLY A 9 2.68 -5.59 8.19
CA GLY A 9 3.02 -4.34 8.85
C GLY A 9 1.88 -3.32 8.86
N GLU A 10 2.25 -2.09 9.14
CA GLU A 10 1.31 -0.97 9.23
C GLU A 10 1.29 -0.18 7.92
N TYR A 11 0.11 -0.06 7.32
CA TYR A 11 -0.13 0.78 6.16
C TYR A 11 -0.75 2.10 6.57
N MET A 12 -0.19 3.20 6.07
CA MET A 12 -0.78 4.53 6.22
C MET A 12 -0.84 5.23 4.88
N GLU A 13 -2.00 5.82 4.58
CA GLU A 13 -2.16 6.67 3.41
C GLU A 13 -2.94 7.94 3.74
N ALA A 14 -2.61 9.01 3.02
CA ALA A 14 -3.40 10.22 2.92
C ALA A 14 -3.73 10.44 1.44
N CYS A 15 -4.99 10.24 1.09
CA CYS A 15 -5.50 10.42 -0.27
C CYS A 15 -6.29 11.73 -0.37
N SER A 16 -6.24 12.38 -1.53
CA SER A 16 -7.01 13.58 -1.82
C SER A 16 -8.53 13.36 -1.99
N CYS A 17 -9.04 12.14 -1.83
CA CYS A 17 -10.47 11.85 -1.97
C CYS A 17 -11.31 12.50 -0.85
N GLU A 18 -12.53 12.93 -1.19
CA GLU A 18 -13.42 13.63 -0.25
C GLU A 18 -13.95 12.73 0.88
N PHE A 19 -14.14 11.43 0.62
CA PHE A 19 -14.64 10.49 1.61
C PHE A 19 -14.20 9.06 1.30
N LEU A 20 -13.30 8.52 2.14
CA LEU A 20 -12.67 7.19 2.06
C LEU A 20 -12.02 6.89 0.71
N CYS A 21 -10.76 6.46 0.72
CA CYS A 21 -10.07 6.15 -0.52
C CYS A 21 -10.73 4.94 -1.24
N PRO A 22 -11.20 5.09 -2.49
CA PRO A 22 -11.78 3.99 -3.25
C PRO A 22 -10.74 2.92 -3.61
N CYS A 23 -9.44 3.23 -3.55
CA CYS A 23 -8.38 2.25 -3.78
C CYS A 23 -8.47 1.07 -2.80
N ILE A 24 -8.67 1.34 -1.52
CA ILE A 24 -8.82 0.30 -0.49
C ILE A 24 -10.20 -0.34 -0.54
N THR A 25 -11.26 0.49 -0.55
CA THR A 25 -12.63 0.00 -0.33
C THR A 25 -13.27 -0.62 -1.57
N LYS A 26 -12.80 -0.24 -2.77
CA LYS A 26 -13.31 -0.69 -4.07
C LYS A 26 -12.21 -1.29 -4.95
N ASN A 27 -11.06 -1.62 -4.37
CA ASN A 27 -9.94 -2.23 -5.07
C ASN A 27 -9.51 -1.46 -6.33
N ALA A 28 -9.46 -0.12 -6.22
CA ALA A 28 -9.09 0.81 -7.28
C ALA A 28 -9.93 0.73 -8.59
N THR A 29 -11.12 0.12 -8.54
CA THR A 29 -12.01 -0.01 -9.72
C THR A 29 -12.87 1.23 -9.97
N THR A 30 -12.88 2.17 -9.02
CA THR A 30 -13.69 3.39 -9.08
C THR A 30 -12.78 4.60 -9.37
N PRO A 31 -13.23 5.58 -10.17
CA PRO A 31 -12.47 6.80 -10.43
C PRO A 31 -12.11 7.58 -9.17
N ALA A 32 -11.06 8.39 -9.27
CA ALA A 32 -10.75 9.39 -8.25
C ALA A 32 -11.87 10.43 -8.14
N THR A 33 -12.03 11.01 -6.96
CA THR A 33 -13.02 12.08 -6.72
C THR A 33 -12.68 13.37 -7.46
N HIS A 34 -11.38 13.61 -7.67
CA HIS A 34 -10.85 14.77 -8.40
C HIS A 34 -10.27 14.36 -9.75
N ASP A 35 -9.73 15.34 -10.47
CA ASP A 35 -9.07 15.22 -11.77
C ASP A 35 -7.97 14.15 -11.80
N PHE A 36 -7.20 14.01 -10.71
CA PHE A 36 -6.29 12.89 -10.49
C PHE A 36 -6.17 12.52 -9.02
N CYS A 37 -5.84 11.26 -8.74
CA CYS A 37 -5.55 10.78 -7.39
C CYS A 37 -4.19 11.33 -6.92
N ARG A 38 -4.19 12.11 -5.83
CA ARG A 38 -2.97 12.49 -5.10
C ARG A 38 -2.93 11.69 -3.82
N VAL A 39 -1.99 10.75 -3.74
CA VAL A 39 -1.82 9.89 -2.58
C VAL A 39 -0.40 10.04 -2.04
N ALA A 40 -0.30 10.26 -0.73
CA ALA A 40 0.91 10.00 0.02
C ALA A 40 0.70 8.69 0.78
N MET A 41 1.62 7.74 0.64
CA MET A 41 1.55 6.45 1.32
C MET A 41 2.90 6.10 1.95
N THR A 42 2.84 5.37 3.05
CA THR A 42 4.00 4.74 3.70
C THR A 42 3.56 3.37 4.23
N PHE A 43 4.51 2.46 4.34
CA PHE A 43 4.29 1.14 4.89
C PHE A 43 5.45 0.81 5.81
N ALA A 44 5.18 0.64 7.10
CA ALA A 44 6.17 0.18 8.06
C ALA A 44 6.11 -1.35 8.13
N ILE A 45 7.12 -2.02 7.56
CA ILE A 45 7.19 -3.48 7.51
C ILE A 45 7.64 -4.01 8.87
N SER A 46 6.77 -4.74 9.56
CA SER A 46 7.10 -5.41 10.82
C SER A 46 7.69 -6.81 10.61
N ASP A 47 7.26 -7.49 9.54
CA ASP A 47 7.73 -8.84 9.17
C ASP A 47 7.61 -9.05 7.65
N GLY A 48 8.42 -9.94 7.07
CA GLY A 48 8.36 -10.26 5.64
C GLY A 48 9.71 -10.56 5.00
N HIS A 49 9.65 -11.06 3.77
CA HIS A 49 10.82 -11.45 3.00
C HIS A 49 10.61 -11.32 1.48
N PHE A 50 11.71 -11.26 0.74
CA PHE A 50 11.77 -11.46 -0.72
C PHE A 50 12.89 -12.45 -1.02
N GLY A 51 12.52 -13.70 -1.36
CA GLY A 51 13.46 -14.83 -1.34
C GLY A 51 14.12 -14.94 0.03
N ASP A 52 15.45 -14.95 0.07
CA ASP A 52 16.25 -14.97 1.30
C ASP A 52 16.49 -13.57 1.92
N THR A 53 15.95 -12.50 1.33
CA THR A 53 16.17 -11.13 1.82
C THR A 53 15.11 -10.76 2.87
N PRO A 54 15.48 -10.51 4.14
CA PRO A 54 14.54 -10.07 5.16
C PRO A 54 14.13 -8.61 4.92
N LEU A 55 12.84 -8.30 5.12
CA LEU A 55 12.26 -6.97 4.91
C LEU A 55 11.79 -6.27 6.20
N ALA A 56 11.87 -6.95 7.35
CA ALA A 56 11.48 -6.40 8.64
C ALA A 56 12.29 -5.12 8.97
N GLY A 57 11.60 -4.06 9.37
CA GLY A 57 12.19 -2.78 9.76
C GLY A 57 12.33 -1.75 8.62
N VAL A 58 11.86 -2.06 7.42
CA VAL A 58 11.83 -1.11 6.28
C VAL A 58 10.59 -0.20 6.36
N THR A 59 10.79 1.11 6.16
CA THR A 59 9.75 2.17 6.23
C THR A 59 9.88 3.18 5.10
#